data_AF-W4G7Y0-F1
#
_entry.id   AF-W4G7Y0-F1
#
_cell.length_a   1.000
_cell.length_b   1.000
_cell.length_c   1.000
_cell.angle_alpha   90.00
_cell.angle_beta   90.00
_cell.angle_gamma   90.00
#
_symmetry.space_group_name_H-M   'P 1'
#
loop_
_entity.id
_entity.type
_entity.pdbx_description
1 polymer ?
#
loop_
_entity_poly.entity_id
_entity_poly.type
_entity_poly.pdbx_seq_one_letter_code
_entity_poly.pdbx_strand_id
1 'polypeptide(L)'
;MSCYFKGCARPVLQGAAKCDFHRQRSMCVVADCRNQVFARNLCVRHGGKKSCVHEGCRENVRVGDLCGKHGASAHRKMCIEDGCNKFAQTKQRCSAHGGGQRCKRSGCFAHARRGGFCTRHSSLSRLNKADRSEELVEVCDRVQCPPFTLFPKVAAPAVNKLSLSLILNPHESSRRSSVEWT
;
A
#
# COMPACT_ATOMS: atom_id res chain seq x y z
N MET A 1 5.34 -35.80 -4.91
CA MET A 1 6.15 -34.74 -5.55
C MET A 1 5.48 -33.39 -5.31
N SER A 2 6.21 -32.36 -4.88
CA SER A 2 5.67 -31.02 -4.60
C SER A 2 5.77 -30.09 -5.81
N CYS A 3 4.92 -29.06 -5.84
CA CYS A 3 4.88 -28.11 -6.93
C CYS A 3 6.20 -27.35 -7.09
N TYR A 4 6.72 -27.31 -8.32
CA TYR A 4 7.96 -26.62 -8.65
C TYR A 4 7.92 -25.10 -8.40
N PHE A 5 6.74 -24.47 -8.41
CA PHE A 5 6.59 -23.03 -8.27
C PHE A 5 6.95 -22.55 -6.86
N LYS A 6 7.97 -21.67 -6.75
CA LYS A 6 8.37 -20.95 -5.52
C LYS A 6 8.25 -21.72 -4.19
N GLY A 7 8.64 -23.00 -4.16
CA GLY A 7 8.57 -23.79 -2.93
C GLY A 7 7.13 -24.10 -2.46
N CYS A 8 6.17 -24.09 -3.36
CA CYS A 8 4.78 -24.43 -3.07
C CYS A 8 4.68 -25.91 -2.62
N ALA A 9 4.14 -26.12 -1.42
CA ALA A 9 3.99 -27.45 -0.83
C ALA A 9 2.85 -28.29 -1.45
N ARG A 10 1.99 -27.70 -2.30
CA ARG A 10 0.85 -28.42 -2.90
C ARG A 10 1.35 -29.54 -3.82
N PRO A 11 0.66 -30.71 -3.84
CA PRO A 11 1.03 -31.82 -4.70
C PRO A 11 0.94 -31.43 -6.17
N VAL A 12 1.83 -31.99 -6.98
CA VAL A 12 1.78 -31.83 -8.44
C VAL A 12 0.58 -32.59 -9.03
N LEU A 13 0.10 -32.12 -10.18
CA LEU A 13 -0.77 -32.95 -11.03
C LEU A 13 0.02 -34.14 -11.59
N GLN A 14 -0.68 -35.24 -11.85
CA GLN A 14 -0.10 -36.42 -12.49
C GLN A 14 0.55 -36.03 -13.84
N GLY A 15 1.82 -36.40 -14.03
CA GLY A 15 2.59 -36.07 -15.24
C GLY A 15 2.99 -34.59 -15.36
N ALA A 16 2.69 -33.74 -14.37
CA ALA A 16 3.01 -32.31 -14.41
C ALA A 16 4.06 -31.94 -13.35
N ALA A 17 4.81 -30.87 -13.62
CA ALA A 17 5.75 -30.29 -12.66
C ALA A 17 5.07 -29.34 -11.62
N LYS A 18 3.77 -29.07 -11.77
CA LYS A 18 3.05 -28.02 -11.00
C LYS A 18 1.71 -28.52 -10.46
N CYS A 19 1.24 -27.87 -9.40
CA CYS A 19 -0.08 -28.12 -8.83
C CYS A 19 -1.19 -27.43 -9.64
N ASP A 20 -2.43 -27.77 -9.29
CA ASP A 20 -3.63 -27.27 -9.97
C ASP A 20 -3.69 -25.73 -10.03
N PHE A 21 -3.30 -25.06 -8.95
CA PHE A 21 -3.36 -23.61 -8.82
C PHE A 21 -2.27 -22.88 -9.63
N HIS A 22 -1.15 -23.53 -9.92
CA HIS A 22 -0.03 -22.95 -10.68
C HIS A 22 0.06 -23.48 -12.12
N ARG A 23 -0.94 -24.24 -12.60
CA ARG A 23 -0.87 -24.91 -13.90
C ARG A 23 -0.96 -23.97 -15.09
N GLN A 24 -1.69 -22.87 -14.96
CA GLN A 24 -2.12 -22.00 -16.07
C GLN A 24 -0.98 -21.31 -16.83
N ARG A 25 0.12 -20.93 -16.17
CA ARG A 25 1.26 -20.27 -16.83
C ARG A 25 2.49 -21.17 -16.84
N SER A 26 3.21 -21.23 -17.95
CA SER A 26 4.44 -22.02 -18.09
C SER A 26 5.54 -21.56 -17.12
N MET A 27 6.58 -22.40 -16.99
CA MET A 27 7.76 -22.09 -16.18
C MET A 27 8.71 -21.20 -16.97
N CYS A 28 9.42 -20.32 -16.27
CA CYS A 28 10.44 -19.49 -16.87
C CYS A 28 11.53 -20.35 -17.53
N VAL A 29 11.97 -19.96 -18.72
CA VAL A 29 12.96 -20.72 -19.52
C VAL A 29 14.36 -20.77 -18.89
N VAL A 30 14.72 -19.77 -18.09
CA VAL A 30 16.00 -19.77 -17.35
C VAL A 30 16.07 -20.99 -16.44
N ALA A 31 17.16 -21.75 -16.56
CA ALA A 31 17.42 -22.95 -15.77
C ALA A 31 17.21 -22.71 -14.28
N ASP A 32 16.62 -23.70 -13.61
CA ASP A 32 16.32 -23.70 -12.18
C ASP A 32 15.41 -22.55 -11.69
N CYS A 33 14.78 -21.82 -12.60
CA CYS A 33 13.85 -20.75 -12.24
C CYS A 33 12.48 -21.29 -11.85
N ARG A 34 12.20 -21.28 -10.55
CA ARG A 34 10.90 -21.67 -9.97
C ARG A 34 9.78 -20.64 -10.15
N ASN A 35 9.93 -19.66 -11.03
CA ASN A 35 8.91 -18.65 -11.32
C ASN A 35 8.09 -19.01 -12.56
N GLN A 36 6.84 -18.57 -12.57
CA GLN A 36 5.99 -18.60 -13.76
C GLN A 36 6.39 -17.51 -14.75
N VAL A 37 6.16 -17.77 -16.03
CA VAL A 37 6.32 -16.81 -17.11
C VAL A 37 5.38 -15.62 -16.91
N PHE A 38 5.91 -14.43 -17.17
CA PHE A 38 5.13 -13.22 -17.34
C PHE A 38 4.89 -12.96 -18.83
N ALA A 39 5.96 -12.90 -19.62
CA ALA A 39 5.92 -12.77 -21.08
C ALA A 39 7.23 -13.31 -21.69
N ARG A 40 7.24 -13.62 -22.98
CA ARG A 40 8.45 -14.07 -23.73
C ARG A 40 9.16 -15.26 -23.07
N ASN A 41 8.41 -16.19 -22.49
CA ASN A 41 8.95 -17.34 -21.74
C ASN A 41 9.81 -16.98 -20.52
N LEU A 42 9.79 -15.72 -20.06
CA LEU A 42 10.59 -15.22 -18.96
C LEU A 42 9.70 -14.73 -17.81
N CYS A 43 10.12 -14.96 -16.58
CA CYS A 43 9.50 -14.35 -15.41
C CYS A 43 9.92 -12.87 -15.27
N VAL A 44 9.25 -12.12 -14.40
CA VAL A 44 9.56 -10.69 -14.16
C VAL A 44 11.05 -10.47 -13.82
N ARG A 45 11.64 -11.34 -12.99
CA ARG A 45 13.06 -11.23 -12.58
C ARG A 45 14.05 -11.52 -13.71
N HIS A 46 13.64 -12.31 -14.70
CA HIS A 46 14.47 -12.71 -15.83
C HIS A 46 14.12 -11.93 -17.10
N GLY A 47 13.57 -10.72 -16.98
CA GLY A 47 13.29 -9.86 -18.13
C GLY A 47 11.95 -10.13 -18.82
N GLY A 48 11.02 -10.85 -18.19
CA GLY A 48 9.64 -10.93 -18.68
C GLY A 48 8.95 -9.56 -18.72
N LYS A 49 9.39 -8.61 -17.89
CA LYS A 49 8.87 -7.24 -17.83
C LYS A 49 9.99 -6.24 -18.14
N LYS A 50 9.66 -5.15 -18.85
CA LYS A 50 10.61 -4.05 -19.13
C LYS A 50 11.08 -3.38 -17.83
N SER A 51 12.36 -3.00 -17.79
CA SER A 51 12.95 -2.12 -16.79
C SER A 51 12.73 -0.65 -17.15
N CYS A 52 12.70 0.20 -16.14
CA CYS A 52 12.58 1.65 -16.28
C CYS A 52 13.70 2.22 -17.16
N VAL A 53 13.36 3.11 -18.09
CA VAL A 53 14.35 3.77 -18.97
C VAL A 53 15.20 4.82 -18.24
N HIS A 54 14.72 5.36 -17.12
CA HIS A 54 15.47 6.32 -16.31
C HIS A 54 16.84 5.76 -15.90
N GLU A 55 17.89 6.56 -16.09
CA GLU A 55 19.27 6.18 -15.83
C GLU A 55 19.46 5.67 -14.40
N GLY A 56 20.21 4.57 -14.26
CA GLY A 56 20.47 3.90 -12.98
C GLY A 56 19.25 3.20 -12.35
N CYS A 57 18.06 3.24 -12.95
CA CYS A 57 16.86 2.65 -12.35
C CYS A 57 16.68 1.18 -12.73
N ARG A 58 16.69 0.28 -11.73
CA ARG A 58 16.45 -1.17 -11.91
C ARG A 58 15.00 -1.59 -11.65
N GLU A 59 14.10 -0.63 -11.44
CA GLU A 59 12.70 -0.90 -11.17
C GLU A 59 11.93 -1.27 -12.45
N ASN A 60 10.86 -2.04 -12.28
CA ASN A 60 10.02 -2.43 -13.40
C ASN A 60 9.12 -1.27 -13.86
N VAL A 61 8.92 -1.17 -15.17
CA VAL A 61 8.02 -0.21 -15.81
C VAL A 61 6.58 -0.34 -15.29
N ARG A 62 5.89 0.79 -15.10
CA ARG A 62 4.46 0.83 -14.74
C ARG A 62 3.63 1.70 -15.67
N VAL A 63 4.21 2.78 -16.21
CA VAL A 63 3.53 3.75 -17.08
C VAL A 63 4.49 4.09 -18.22
N GLY A 64 4.06 3.91 -19.47
CA GLY A 64 4.94 4.09 -20.64
C GLY A 64 6.18 3.19 -20.54
N ASP A 65 7.38 3.79 -20.55
CA ASP A 65 8.67 3.11 -20.32
C ASP A 65 9.30 3.46 -18.95
N LEU A 66 8.53 4.06 -18.03
CA LEU A 66 9.00 4.48 -16.71
C LEU A 66 8.37 3.67 -15.58
N CYS A 67 9.11 3.51 -14.47
CA CYS A 67 8.58 2.90 -13.26
C CYS A 67 7.57 3.80 -12.55
N GLY A 68 6.97 3.33 -11.47
CA GLY A 68 6.01 4.14 -10.69
C GLY A 68 6.62 5.37 -10.01
N LYS A 69 7.95 5.42 -9.80
CA LYS A 69 8.63 6.59 -9.22
C LYS A 69 8.90 7.64 -10.29
N HIS A 70 9.47 7.22 -11.43
CA HIS A 70 9.86 8.11 -12.51
C HIS A 70 8.72 8.46 -13.48
N GLY A 71 7.71 7.60 -13.62
CA GLY A 71 6.53 7.83 -14.46
C GLY A 71 5.37 8.54 -13.74
N ALA A 72 5.50 8.79 -12.43
CA ALA A 72 4.43 9.44 -11.66
C ALA A 72 4.44 10.96 -11.74
N SER A 73 5.60 11.59 -12.01
CA SER A 73 5.77 13.04 -11.90
C SER A 73 5.19 13.80 -13.09
N ALA A 74 5.30 13.25 -14.30
CA ALA A 74 4.92 13.94 -15.53
C ALA A 74 3.43 14.30 -15.62
N HIS A 75 2.55 13.62 -14.85
CA HIS A 75 1.10 13.79 -14.95
C HIS A 75 0.41 14.08 -13.61
N ARG A 76 1.15 14.32 -12.53
CA ARG A 76 0.55 14.68 -11.24
C ARG A 76 0.22 16.17 -11.21
N LYS A 77 -1.07 16.47 -11.39
CA LYS A 77 -1.60 17.82 -11.20
C LYS A 77 -1.46 18.24 -9.73
N MET A 78 -1.17 19.51 -9.51
CA MET A 78 -1.22 20.10 -8.17
C MET A 78 -2.66 20.35 -7.75
N CYS A 79 -2.88 20.53 -6.45
CA CYS A 79 -4.17 20.95 -5.94
C CYS A 79 -4.51 22.35 -6.47
N ILE A 80 -5.74 22.54 -6.94
CA ILE A 80 -6.28 23.81 -7.45
C ILE A 80 -6.46 24.89 -6.36
N GLU A 81 -6.21 24.56 -5.10
CA GLU A 81 -6.45 25.49 -3.99
C GLU A 81 -5.20 26.31 -3.75
N ASP A 82 -5.37 27.63 -3.63
CA ASP A 82 -4.26 28.58 -3.51
C ASP A 82 -3.36 28.26 -2.31
N GLY A 83 -2.05 28.28 -2.55
CA GLY A 83 -1.03 27.94 -1.54
C GLY A 83 -0.93 26.45 -1.19
N CYS A 84 -1.63 25.55 -1.89
CA CYS A 84 -1.56 24.11 -1.63
C CYS A 84 -0.51 23.39 -2.47
N ASN A 85 0.62 23.03 -1.85
CA ASN A 85 1.70 22.26 -2.50
C ASN A 85 1.47 20.73 -2.49
N LYS A 86 0.23 20.26 -2.34
CA LYS A 86 -0.09 18.82 -2.35
C LYS A 86 -0.58 18.40 -3.74
N PHE A 87 -0.21 17.19 -4.16
CA PHE A 87 -0.72 16.61 -5.41
C PHE A 87 -2.23 16.36 -5.34
N ALA A 88 -2.91 16.67 -6.44
CA ALA A 88 -4.31 16.36 -6.63
C ALA A 88 -4.50 14.84 -6.79
N GLN A 89 -5.64 14.35 -6.29
CA GLN A 89 -6.07 12.97 -6.47
C GLN A 89 -7.20 12.89 -7.50
N THR A 90 -8.33 13.52 -7.19
CA THR A 90 -9.48 13.67 -8.10
C THR A 90 -9.99 15.10 -8.04
N LYS A 91 -10.76 15.53 -9.04
CA LYS A 91 -11.34 16.89 -9.12
C LYS A 91 -10.30 18.02 -8.98
N GLN A 92 -9.04 17.75 -9.39
CA GLN A 92 -7.89 18.66 -9.22
C GLN A 92 -7.67 19.10 -7.76
N ARG A 93 -8.15 18.34 -6.77
CA ARG A 93 -8.01 18.65 -5.34
C ARG A 93 -7.18 17.57 -4.66
N CYS A 94 -6.43 17.94 -3.62
CA CYS A 94 -5.72 16.98 -2.78
C CYS A 94 -6.68 16.28 -1.79
N SER A 95 -6.22 15.27 -1.06
CA SER A 95 -7.08 14.56 -0.08
C SER A 95 -7.73 15.48 0.95
N ALA A 96 -6.99 16.49 1.45
CA ALA A 96 -7.48 17.45 2.43
C ALA A 96 -8.54 18.42 1.84
N HIS A 97 -8.40 18.77 0.57
CA HIS A 97 -9.28 19.74 -0.11
C HIS A 97 -10.39 19.09 -0.96
N GLY A 98 -10.71 17.82 -0.70
CA GLY A 98 -11.85 17.12 -1.31
C GLY A 98 -11.53 16.23 -2.52
N GLY A 99 -10.26 15.94 -2.78
CA GLY A 99 -9.82 15.00 -3.81
C GLY A 99 -9.97 13.52 -3.44
N GLY A 100 -10.24 13.21 -2.18
CA GLY A 100 -10.54 11.86 -1.73
C GLY A 100 -12.05 11.62 -1.70
N GLN A 101 -12.48 10.41 -2.07
CA GLN A 101 -13.88 10.00 -1.94
C GLN A 101 -14.28 9.98 -0.45
N ARG A 102 -15.47 10.52 -0.14
CA ARG A 102 -16.06 10.45 1.20
C ARG A 102 -16.86 9.15 1.34
N CYS A 103 -17.10 8.75 2.58
CA CYS A 103 -17.92 7.59 2.88
C CYS A 103 -19.34 7.81 2.32
N LYS A 104 -19.87 6.82 1.58
CA LYS A 104 -21.23 6.85 1.02
C LYS A 104 -22.33 6.76 2.08
N ARG A 105 -22.02 6.33 3.31
CA ARG A 105 -22.97 6.36 4.44
C ARG A 105 -23.38 7.80 4.75
N SER A 106 -24.69 8.04 4.82
CA SER A 106 -25.28 9.32 5.20
C SER A 106 -24.70 9.85 6.52
N GLY A 107 -24.38 11.14 6.57
CA GLY A 107 -23.79 11.80 7.74
C GLY A 107 -22.32 11.47 8.03
N CYS A 108 -21.66 10.62 7.23
CA CYS A 108 -20.27 10.25 7.45
C CYS A 108 -19.28 11.04 6.56
N PHE A 109 -18.52 11.94 7.16
CA PHE A 109 -17.48 12.71 6.46
C PHE A 109 -16.10 12.02 6.42
N ALA A 110 -15.98 10.79 6.93
CA ALA A 110 -14.73 10.05 6.88
C ALA A 110 -14.34 9.69 5.44
N HIS A 111 -13.04 9.55 5.18
CA HIS A 111 -12.56 9.11 3.87
C HIS A 111 -12.90 7.65 3.59
N ALA A 112 -13.41 7.40 2.39
CA ALA A 112 -13.60 6.05 1.88
C ALA A 112 -12.25 5.36 1.66
N ARG A 113 -12.17 4.08 2.03
CA ARG A 113 -10.97 3.25 1.84
C ARG A 113 -11.19 2.15 0.80
N ARG A 114 -12.36 1.48 0.81
CA ARG A 114 -12.74 0.46 -0.18
C ARG A 114 -14.23 0.54 -0.45
N GLY A 115 -14.64 0.32 -1.71
CA GLY A 115 -16.05 0.25 -2.10
C GLY A 115 -16.87 1.52 -1.85
N GLY A 116 -16.23 2.68 -1.67
CA GLY A 116 -16.92 3.93 -1.31
C GLY A 116 -17.24 4.09 0.17
N PHE A 117 -16.76 3.21 1.05
CA PHE A 117 -17.00 3.29 2.50
C PHE A 117 -15.71 3.46 3.30
N CYS A 118 -15.79 4.15 4.45
CA CYS A 118 -14.67 4.26 5.38
C CYS A 118 -14.41 2.92 6.10
N THR A 119 -13.32 2.79 6.85
CA THR A 119 -13.00 1.55 7.58
C THR A 119 -14.14 1.09 8.48
N ARG A 120 -14.78 2.03 9.20
CA ARG A 120 -15.93 1.80 10.07
C ARG A 120 -17.19 1.34 9.33
N HIS A 121 -17.39 1.80 8.10
CA HIS A 121 -18.57 1.50 7.30
C HIS A 121 -18.29 0.50 6.17
N SER A 122 -17.11 -0.14 6.17
CA SER A 122 -16.67 -1.02 5.08
C SER A 122 -17.41 -2.36 5.07
N SER A 123 -18.09 -2.73 6.15
CA SER A 123 -19.01 -3.88 6.23
C SER A 123 -20.22 -3.71 5.29
N LEU A 124 -20.71 -2.48 5.08
CA LEU A 124 -21.82 -2.17 4.15
C LEU A 124 -21.46 -2.42 2.68
N SER A 125 -20.17 -2.58 2.37
CA SER A 125 -19.72 -2.90 1.00
C SER A 125 -19.93 -4.36 0.60
N ARG A 126 -20.28 -5.26 1.55
CA ARG A 126 -20.52 -6.69 1.27
C ARG A 126 -21.97 -7.03 0.92
N LEU A 127 -22.91 -6.11 1.10
CA LEU A 127 -24.34 -6.38 0.93
C LEU A 127 -24.90 -6.05 -0.47
N ASN A 128 -24.14 -5.39 -1.35
CA ASN A 128 -24.65 -5.00 -2.68
C ASN A 128 -24.50 -6.08 -3.76
N LYS A 129 -24.62 -7.36 -3.41
CA LYS A 129 -24.66 -8.47 -4.38
C LYS A 129 -25.58 -9.61 -3.96
N ALA A 130 -26.70 -9.31 -3.31
CA ALA A 130 -27.86 -10.19 -3.32
C ALA A 130 -29.07 -9.42 -2.81
N ASP A 131 -30.14 -9.52 -3.59
CA ASP A 131 -31.53 -9.41 -3.18
C ASP A 131 -32.25 -8.04 -3.24
N ARG A 132 -33.36 -8.05 -3.99
CA ARG A 132 -34.41 -7.03 -4.05
C ARG A 132 -35.52 -7.54 -3.12
N SER A 133 -35.49 -7.12 -1.86
CA SER A 133 -36.66 -7.17 -0.99
C SER A 133 -36.54 -6.03 0.01
N GLU A 134 -37.60 -5.22 0.06
CA GLU A 134 -37.74 -4.13 1.01
C GLU A 134 -37.85 -4.69 2.42
N GLU A 135 -37.43 -3.86 3.39
CA GLU A 135 -37.62 -4.00 4.83
C GLU A 135 -36.43 -4.54 5.65
N LEU A 136 -36.06 -3.74 6.68
CA LEU A 136 -34.97 -3.87 7.65
C LEU A 136 -33.58 -3.36 7.23
N VAL A 137 -33.52 -2.05 7.00
CA VAL A 137 -32.31 -1.26 7.29
C VAL A 137 -31.97 -1.33 8.78
N GLU A 138 -31.10 -2.26 9.18
CA GLU A 138 -30.35 -2.08 10.43
C GLU A 138 -29.40 -0.89 10.26
N VAL A 139 -29.93 0.27 10.63
CA VAL A 139 -29.19 1.48 10.93
C VAL A 139 -28.15 1.09 11.98
N CYS A 140 -26.87 1.24 11.67
CA CYS A 140 -25.84 1.21 12.69
C CYS A 140 -26.16 2.30 13.72
N ASP A 141 -26.71 1.89 14.86
CA ASP A 141 -27.16 2.72 15.98
C ASP A 141 -25.99 3.26 16.81
N ARG A 142 -24.94 3.74 16.12
CA ARG A 142 -23.97 4.66 16.72
C ARG A 142 -24.32 6.07 16.27
N VAL A 143 -25.43 6.56 16.80
CA VAL A 143 -25.99 7.91 16.64
C VAL A 143 -25.05 9.01 17.15
N GLN A 144 -23.90 8.68 17.74
CA GLN A 144 -22.75 9.60 17.88
C GLN A 144 -21.50 9.05 17.17
N CYS A 145 -21.48 9.09 15.84
CA CYS A 145 -20.23 9.45 15.20
C CYS A 145 -20.14 10.97 15.27
N PRO A 146 -19.30 11.58 16.13
CA PRO A 146 -19.16 13.02 16.14
C PRO A 146 -18.82 13.48 14.72
N PRO A 147 -19.37 14.62 14.27
CA PRO A 147 -18.91 15.22 13.03
C PRO A 147 -17.39 15.31 13.12
N PHE A 148 -16.70 15.02 12.02
CA PHE A 148 -15.34 15.52 11.89
C PHE A 148 -15.54 17.03 11.81
N THR A 149 -15.58 17.71 12.97
CA THR A 149 -15.40 19.15 13.00
C THR A 149 -14.11 19.37 12.23
N LEU A 150 -14.20 20.16 11.16
CA LEU A 150 -13.02 20.80 10.63
C LEU A 150 -12.41 21.50 11.84
N PHE A 151 -11.34 20.95 12.41
CA PHE A 151 -10.53 21.71 13.32
C PHE A 151 -10.23 23.01 12.56
N PRO A 152 -10.63 24.19 13.06
CA PRO A 152 -10.07 25.42 12.54
C PRO A 152 -8.54 25.23 12.60
N LYS A 153 -7.83 25.61 11.53
CA LYS A 153 -6.36 25.65 11.55
C LYS A 153 -5.98 26.67 12.62
N VAL A 154 -5.91 26.26 13.88
CA VAL A 154 -5.20 27.03 14.90
C VAL A 154 -3.74 26.96 14.49
N ALA A 155 -3.12 28.11 14.28
CA ALA A 155 -1.69 28.18 14.01
C ALA A 155 -0.96 27.35 15.07
N ALA A 156 -0.12 26.41 14.64
CA ALA A 156 0.72 25.67 15.56
C ALA A 156 1.57 26.70 16.34
N PRO A 157 1.57 26.69 17.68
CA PRO A 157 2.54 27.49 18.42
C PRO A 157 3.93 27.02 18.02
N ALA A 158 4.85 27.97 17.83
CA ALA A 158 6.24 27.69 17.55
C ALA A 158 6.84 26.94 18.75
N VAL A 159 6.87 25.61 18.66
CA VAL A 159 7.65 24.80 19.59
C VAL A 159 9.09 24.84 19.13
N ASN A 160 9.92 25.42 19.99
CA ASN A 160 11.35 25.55 19.82
C ASN A 160 11.92 24.14 19.64
N LYS A 161 12.61 23.90 18.51
CA LYS A 161 13.33 22.66 18.27
C LYS A 161 14.45 22.55 19.31
N LEU A 162 14.22 21.84 20.42
CA LEU A 162 15.30 21.38 21.26
C LEU A 162 16.16 20.43 20.42
N SER A 163 17.44 20.77 20.32
CA SER A 163 18.41 20.10 19.47
C SER A 163 18.56 18.62 19.83
N LEU A 164 18.65 17.79 18.79
CA LEU A 164 18.85 16.35 18.85
C LEU A 164 20.32 16.00 19.22
N SER A 165 20.91 16.69 20.18
CA SER A 165 22.29 16.51 20.64
C SER A 165 22.40 15.78 22.00
N LEU A 166 21.27 15.36 22.57
CA LEU A 166 21.20 14.72 23.90
C LEU A 166 20.84 13.22 23.88
N ILE A 167 20.74 12.59 22.70
CA ILE A 167 20.33 11.16 22.60
C ILE A 167 21.46 10.24 22.14
N LEU A 168 22.64 10.75 21.79
CA LEU A 168 23.77 9.91 21.38
C LEU A 168 25.08 10.46 21.95
N ASN A 169 25.62 9.82 23.00
CA ASN A 169 26.85 9.05 22.78
C ASN A 169 27.19 8.06 23.92
N PRO A 170 27.74 6.88 23.57
CA PRO A 170 28.15 5.80 24.47
C PRO A 170 29.63 5.87 24.89
N HIS A 171 30.01 4.99 25.84
CA HIS A 171 31.38 4.60 26.28
C HIS A 171 32.15 5.67 27.11
N GLU A 172 32.89 5.39 28.20
CA GLU A 172 33.33 4.19 28.92
C GLU A 172 33.99 4.64 30.25
N SER A 173 34.30 3.68 31.13
CA SER A 173 35.38 3.68 32.14
C SER A 173 35.06 4.02 33.61
N SER A 174 35.05 2.97 34.45
CA SER A 174 35.78 2.89 35.73
C SER A 174 35.70 1.43 36.23
N ARG A 175 36.69 0.58 35.95
CA ARG A 175 37.77 0.12 36.86
C ARG A 175 37.35 -0.32 38.28
N ARG A 176 37.60 -1.63 38.51
CA ARG A 176 38.13 -2.33 39.70
C ARG A 176 37.36 -2.29 41.02
N SER A 177 37.00 -3.51 41.48
CA SER A 177 37.52 -4.04 42.75
C SER A 177 37.88 -5.52 42.59
N SER A 178 38.91 -5.94 43.31
CA SER A 178 39.62 -7.24 43.27
C SER A 178 39.14 -8.21 44.35
N VAL A 179 39.46 -9.51 44.14
CA VAL A 179 39.67 -10.65 45.09
C VAL A 179 38.47 -11.07 45.97
N GLU A 180 38.18 -12.34 46.30
CA GLU A 180 38.96 -13.59 46.48
C GLU A 180 38.31 -14.75 45.65
N TRP A 181 38.89 -15.94 45.47
CA TRP A 181 38.95 -17.07 46.41
C TRP A 181 40.15 -18.00 46.11
N THR A 182 40.70 -18.57 47.18
CA THR A 182 41.58 -19.75 47.23
C THR A 182 40.93 -21.02 46.69
#